data_AF-A0A5C7GPK8-F1
#
_entry.id   AF-A0A5C7GPK8-F1
#
_cell.length_a   1.000
_cell.length_b   1.000
_cell.length_c   1.000
_cell.angle_alpha   90.00
_cell.angle_beta   90.00
_cell.angle_gamma   90.00
#
_symmetry.space_group_name_H-M   'P 1'
#
loop_
_entity.id
_entity.type
_entity.pdbx_description
1 polymer ?
#
loop_
_entity_poly.entity_id
_entity_poly.type
_entity_poly.pdbx_seq_one_letter_code
_entity_poly.pdbx_strand_id
1 'polypeptide(L)'
;MKPNSILGLSHGFLLGHLQSIGIDFPKNMSVIAVCPKGMGPSVRRLYVQGKEINGAGINASFADVDGRATDVALGWSIALGSPFTFATTLEQEYKSDIFGERGILLGAVHGVVECLFRKYTENGMSEDLAYKNTVECITGIVSKTISAKGMLAVYDSLSEDGKKEFEAAYSASYYPCMDILYECYEDVATGSEIRSVVLAGRRFYEKEGLPAFPMGKIDQTRMWKVGERVRATRPKGDLGPLYPFTAGVFVGTYDGPGIKVVSLFLDQSSHFYSMIEVLRKKGHSYSEIINESLIEAVDSLNPFMHARGVSFMVDNCSTTARLGSRKWAPRFDYVLTQQALVAVDAGAPINQDLMSNFVSDPVHKAIDVCAQLRPTVDISVPADADFVRPELRQSQ
;
A
#
# COMPACT_ATOMS: atom_id res chain seq x y z
N MET A 1 -16.75 -10.24 28.00
CA MET A 1 -17.45 -11.05 26.98
C MET A 1 -18.16 -12.23 27.65
N LYS A 2 -19.10 -12.91 26.97
CA LYS A 2 -19.70 -14.15 27.49
C LYS A 2 -18.62 -15.24 27.61
N PRO A 3 -18.62 -16.10 28.63
CA PRO A 3 -17.68 -17.22 28.71
C PRO A 3 -17.73 -18.11 27.46
N ASN A 4 -16.58 -18.58 26.98
CA ASN A 4 -16.44 -19.45 25.79
C ASN A 4 -16.98 -18.84 24.48
N SER A 5 -17.11 -17.52 24.41
CA SER A 5 -17.45 -16.82 23.15
C SER A 5 -16.21 -16.56 22.30
N ILE A 6 -16.43 -16.06 21.08
CA ILE A 6 -15.39 -15.73 20.11
C ILE A 6 -15.30 -14.21 19.97
N LEU A 7 -14.09 -13.66 20.10
CA LEU A 7 -13.76 -12.30 19.68
C LEU A 7 -13.23 -12.34 18.24
N GLY A 8 -13.93 -11.68 17.32
CA GLY A 8 -13.45 -11.47 15.95
C GLY A 8 -12.82 -10.09 15.80
N LEU A 9 -11.62 -10.04 15.25
CA LEU A 9 -10.91 -8.80 14.89
C LEU A 9 -10.73 -8.72 13.38
N SER A 10 -10.71 -7.52 12.80
CA SER A 10 -10.32 -7.32 11.39
C SER A 10 -8.94 -6.72 11.24
N HIS A 11 -8.16 -6.76 12.32
CA HIS A 11 -6.78 -6.33 12.38
C HIS A 11 -6.13 -6.77 13.72
N GLY A 12 -4.84 -7.06 13.72
CA GLY A 12 -4.06 -7.54 14.85
C GLY A 12 -3.53 -6.44 15.79
N PHE A 13 -3.85 -5.16 15.54
CA PHE A 13 -3.41 -4.02 16.36
C PHE A 13 -3.58 -4.24 17.87
N LEU A 14 -4.71 -4.83 18.28
CA LEU A 14 -4.99 -5.07 19.69
C LEU A 14 -3.96 -6.05 20.30
N LEU A 15 -3.55 -7.10 19.58
CA LEU A 15 -2.48 -8.00 20.04
C LEU A 15 -1.19 -7.21 20.26
N GLY A 16 -0.74 -6.44 19.26
CA GLY A 16 0.48 -5.64 19.39
C GLY A 16 0.40 -4.60 20.52
N HIS A 17 -0.79 -4.02 20.76
CA HIS A 17 -1.00 -3.14 21.91
C HIS A 17 -0.86 -3.89 23.25
N LEU A 18 -1.51 -5.04 23.41
CA LEU A 18 -1.44 -5.86 24.63
C LEU A 18 0.01 -6.31 24.91
N GLN A 19 0.72 -6.76 23.87
CA GLN A 19 2.15 -7.09 23.95
C GLN A 19 3.00 -5.90 24.41
N SER A 20 2.72 -4.68 23.92
CA SER A 20 3.44 -3.45 24.32
C SER A 20 3.27 -3.06 25.80
N ILE A 21 2.30 -3.65 26.50
CA ILE A 21 2.05 -3.45 27.93
C ILE A 21 2.22 -4.75 28.74
N GLY A 22 2.77 -5.80 28.13
CA GLY A 22 3.10 -7.06 28.79
C GLY A 22 1.89 -7.92 29.18
N ILE A 23 0.77 -7.80 28.47
CA ILE A 23 -0.42 -8.63 28.71
C ILE A 23 -0.88 -9.34 27.43
N ASP A 24 -1.82 -10.28 27.58
CA ASP A 24 -2.38 -11.09 26.50
C ASP A 24 -3.92 -11.16 26.63
N PHE A 25 -4.59 -11.70 25.61
CA PHE A 25 -6.02 -11.93 25.64
C PHE A 25 -6.44 -12.89 26.76
N PRO A 26 -7.64 -12.70 27.36
CA PRO A 26 -8.23 -13.64 28.29
C PRO A 26 -8.29 -15.08 27.74
N LYS A 27 -7.98 -16.07 28.59
CA LYS A 27 -7.97 -17.49 28.20
C LYS A 27 -9.34 -18.16 28.14
N ASN A 28 -10.41 -17.47 28.55
CA ASN A 28 -11.78 -18.00 28.60
C ASN A 28 -12.63 -17.65 27.35
N MET A 29 -11.98 -17.27 26.26
CA MET A 29 -12.59 -16.93 24.98
C MET A 29 -11.63 -17.27 23.83
N SER A 30 -12.16 -17.54 22.64
CA SER A 30 -11.36 -17.68 21.43
C SER A 30 -11.12 -16.31 20.80
N VAL A 31 -9.98 -16.12 20.14
CA VAL A 31 -9.67 -14.89 19.40
C VAL A 31 -9.31 -15.25 17.97
N ILE A 32 -10.10 -14.78 17.03
CA ILE A 32 -9.86 -14.95 15.59
C ILE A 32 -9.72 -13.60 14.91
N ALA A 33 -9.13 -13.63 13.71
CA ALA A 33 -9.21 -12.49 12.82
C ALA A 33 -9.59 -12.89 11.39
N VAL A 34 -10.29 -11.96 10.72
CA VAL A 34 -10.48 -11.92 9.27
C VAL A 34 -10.22 -10.49 8.83
N CYS A 35 -9.13 -10.30 8.09
CA CYS A 35 -8.63 -8.98 7.72
C CYS A 35 -8.70 -8.81 6.19
N PRO A 36 -9.75 -8.14 5.67
CA PRO A 36 -9.81 -7.78 4.26
C PRO A 36 -8.62 -6.89 3.88
N LYS A 37 -7.91 -7.26 2.81
CA LYS A 37 -6.76 -6.52 2.26
C LYS A 37 -7.22 -5.43 1.29
N GLY A 38 -7.96 -4.49 1.88
CA GLY A 38 -8.59 -3.37 1.19
C GLY A 38 -9.51 -2.55 2.11
N MET A 39 -9.82 -1.33 1.69
CA MET A 39 -10.64 -0.42 2.49
C MET A 39 -12.10 -0.88 2.62
N GLY A 40 -12.77 -0.52 3.71
CA GLY A 40 -14.18 -0.87 3.93
C GLY A 40 -15.13 -0.58 2.75
N PRO A 41 -15.05 0.60 2.09
CA PRO A 41 -15.82 0.89 0.89
C PRO A 41 -15.59 -0.08 -0.27
N SER A 42 -14.35 -0.54 -0.52
CA SER A 42 -14.04 -1.47 -1.61
C SER A 42 -14.58 -2.87 -1.34
N VAL A 43 -14.51 -3.34 -0.08
CA VAL A 43 -15.12 -4.60 0.37
C VAL A 43 -16.61 -4.63 -0.01
N ARG A 44 -17.36 -3.58 0.34
CA ARG A 44 -18.79 -3.52 0.01
C ARG A 44 -19.04 -3.40 -1.48
N ARG A 45 -18.28 -2.54 -2.17
CA ARG A 45 -18.49 -2.25 -3.59
C ARG A 45 -18.27 -3.49 -4.46
N LEU A 46 -17.16 -4.20 -4.24
CA LEU A 46 -16.86 -5.42 -4.98
C LEU A 46 -17.88 -6.51 -4.66
N TYR A 47 -18.27 -6.69 -3.39
CA TYR A 47 -19.34 -7.64 -3.03
C TYR A 47 -20.63 -7.40 -3.83
N VAL A 48 -21.01 -6.14 -4.00
CA VAL A 48 -22.20 -5.76 -4.79
C VAL A 48 -21.98 -6.06 -6.28
N GLN A 49 -20.83 -5.71 -6.85
CA GLN A 49 -20.49 -6.00 -8.26
C GLN A 49 -20.40 -7.50 -8.54
N GLY A 50 -19.94 -8.28 -7.55
CA GLY A 50 -19.75 -9.73 -7.62
C GLY A 50 -20.95 -10.57 -7.26
N LYS A 51 -22.10 -9.96 -6.98
CA LYS A 51 -23.32 -10.68 -6.58
C LYS A 51 -23.70 -11.78 -7.59
N GLU A 52 -23.39 -11.58 -8.86
CA GLU A 52 -23.68 -12.50 -9.96
C GLU A 52 -22.42 -13.17 -10.55
N ILE A 53 -21.23 -12.88 -10.00
CA ILE A 53 -19.94 -13.34 -10.51
C ILE A 53 -19.13 -13.90 -9.33
N ASN A 54 -19.19 -15.23 -9.15
CA ASN A 54 -18.44 -16.09 -8.20
C ASN A 54 -17.49 -15.38 -7.22
N GLY A 55 -18.04 -14.61 -6.28
CA GLY A 55 -17.27 -13.93 -5.23
C GLY A 55 -16.33 -12.83 -5.76
N ALA A 56 -16.87 -11.74 -6.32
CA ALA A 56 -16.07 -10.51 -6.40
C ALA A 56 -16.05 -9.85 -5.01
N GLY A 57 -14.87 -9.80 -4.42
CA GLY A 57 -14.63 -9.19 -3.12
C GLY A 57 -13.16 -8.84 -2.99
N ILE A 58 -12.77 -8.48 -1.78
CA ILE A 58 -11.37 -8.23 -1.43
C ILE A 58 -10.82 -9.49 -0.76
N ASN A 59 -9.60 -9.90 -1.12
CA ASN A 59 -8.95 -11.04 -0.47
C ASN A 59 -8.79 -10.76 1.03
N ALA A 60 -8.87 -11.81 1.84
CA ALA A 60 -8.71 -11.65 3.28
C ALA A 60 -7.64 -12.60 3.82
N SER A 61 -6.92 -12.16 4.84
CA SER A 61 -6.16 -13.06 5.69
C SER A 61 -7.02 -13.52 6.87
N PHE A 62 -6.71 -14.67 7.45
CA PHE A 62 -7.33 -15.11 8.71
C PHE A 62 -6.29 -15.65 9.70
N ALA A 63 -6.60 -15.52 11.00
CA ALA A 63 -5.81 -16.06 12.09
C ALA A 63 -6.72 -16.72 13.15
N ASP A 64 -6.26 -17.83 13.74
CA ASP A 64 -6.93 -18.57 14.81
C ASP A 64 -5.90 -18.99 15.88
N VAL A 65 -6.28 -18.89 17.17
CA VAL A 65 -5.42 -19.21 18.32
C VAL A 65 -5.75 -20.53 19.00
N ASP A 66 -6.90 -21.17 18.74
CA ASP A 66 -7.35 -22.35 19.50
C ASP A 66 -7.96 -23.51 18.69
N GLY A 67 -7.98 -23.41 17.36
CA GLY A 67 -8.24 -24.52 16.42
C GLY A 67 -9.70 -24.93 16.26
N ARG A 68 -10.61 -24.55 17.18
CA ARG A 68 -12.06 -24.73 17.01
C ARG A 68 -12.73 -23.55 16.30
N ALA A 69 -12.04 -22.42 16.18
CA ALA A 69 -12.60 -21.18 15.63
C ALA A 69 -12.27 -20.96 14.15
N THR A 70 -11.46 -21.85 13.55
CA THR A 70 -11.07 -21.82 12.14
C THR A 70 -12.29 -21.76 11.21
N ASP A 71 -13.28 -22.63 11.39
CA ASP A 71 -14.49 -22.63 10.54
C ASP A 71 -15.32 -21.35 10.70
N VAL A 72 -15.30 -20.73 11.88
CA VAL A 72 -15.97 -19.44 12.11
C VAL A 72 -15.23 -18.32 11.37
N ALA A 73 -13.90 -18.31 11.41
CA ALA A 73 -13.09 -17.34 10.68
C ALA A 73 -13.24 -17.51 9.15
N LEU A 74 -13.16 -18.74 8.65
CA LEU A 74 -13.36 -19.03 7.23
C LEU A 74 -14.79 -18.70 6.79
N GLY A 75 -15.80 -19.08 7.57
CA GLY A 75 -17.20 -18.75 7.30
C GLY A 75 -17.45 -17.25 7.30
N TRP A 76 -16.83 -16.50 8.21
CA TRP A 76 -16.88 -15.04 8.22
C TRP A 76 -16.23 -14.45 6.95
N SER A 77 -15.03 -14.91 6.56
CA SER A 77 -14.37 -14.45 5.34
C SER A 77 -15.19 -14.72 4.07
N ILE A 78 -15.76 -15.92 3.95
CA ILE A 78 -16.65 -16.28 2.83
C ILE A 78 -17.89 -15.37 2.83
N ALA A 79 -18.48 -15.09 4.00
CA ALA A 79 -19.65 -14.22 4.10
C ALA A 79 -19.36 -12.76 3.70
N LEU A 80 -18.11 -12.31 3.83
CA LEU A 80 -17.66 -11.01 3.31
C LEU A 80 -17.43 -11.00 1.80
N GLY A 81 -17.43 -12.18 1.15
CA GLY A 81 -17.21 -12.34 -0.29
C GLY A 81 -15.75 -12.43 -0.70
N SER A 82 -14.84 -12.78 0.21
CA SER A 82 -13.41 -12.88 -0.09
C SER A 82 -13.13 -13.89 -1.21
N PRO A 83 -12.50 -13.48 -2.34
CA PRO A 83 -12.23 -14.36 -3.49
C PRO A 83 -11.31 -15.51 -3.12
N PHE A 84 -10.26 -15.19 -2.35
CA PHE A 84 -9.49 -16.18 -1.61
C PHE A 84 -9.22 -15.70 -0.19
N THR A 85 -9.02 -16.67 0.69
CA THR A 85 -8.68 -16.46 2.09
C THR A 85 -7.39 -17.20 2.42
N PHE A 86 -6.39 -16.50 2.97
CA PHE A 86 -5.08 -17.07 3.28
C PHE A 86 -4.77 -17.02 4.77
N ALA A 87 -4.07 -18.03 5.28
CA ALA A 87 -3.73 -18.12 6.70
C ALA A 87 -2.56 -17.18 7.04
N THR A 88 -2.66 -16.54 8.20
CA THR A 88 -1.59 -15.76 8.84
C THR A 88 -1.71 -15.88 10.37
N THR A 89 -0.91 -15.11 11.11
CA THR A 89 -1.10 -14.90 12.55
C THR A 89 -1.49 -13.44 12.80
N LEU A 90 -2.15 -13.16 13.93
CA LEU A 90 -2.41 -11.78 14.35
C LEU A 90 -1.12 -10.93 14.39
N GLU A 91 0.00 -11.57 14.75
CA GLU A 91 1.29 -10.89 14.85
C GLU A 91 1.88 -10.52 13.50
N GLN A 92 1.87 -11.45 12.53
CA GLN A 92 2.33 -11.15 11.18
C GLN A 92 1.40 -10.14 10.51
N GLU A 93 0.10 -10.29 10.69
CA GLU A 93 -0.90 -9.40 10.09
C GLU A 93 -0.72 -7.96 10.58
N TYR A 94 -0.59 -7.70 11.90
CA TYR A 94 -0.42 -6.30 12.33
C TYR A 94 0.91 -5.72 11.87
N LYS A 95 1.95 -6.55 11.76
CA LYS A 95 3.26 -6.10 11.29
C LYS A 95 3.22 -5.72 9.82
N SER A 96 2.63 -6.55 8.95
CA SER A 96 2.54 -6.27 7.52
C SER A 96 1.58 -5.13 7.21
N ASP A 97 0.41 -5.11 7.85
CA ASP A 97 -0.70 -4.20 7.51
C ASP A 97 -0.39 -2.76 7.98
N ILE A 98 0.00 -2.56 9.25
CA ILE A 98 0.39 -1.23 9.78
C ILE A 98 1.59 -0.67 9.00
N PHE A 99 2.53 -1.53 8.61
CA PHE A 99 3.66 -1.15 7.76
C PHE A 99 3.20 -0.82 6.33
N GLY A 100 2.34 -1.62 5.72
CA GLY A 100 1.89 -1.46 4.34
C GLY A 100 1.14 -0.16 4.11
N GLU A 101 0.23 0.21 5.02
CA GLU A 101 -0.52 1.48 5.00
C GLU A 101 0.39 2.72 5.14
N ARG A 102 1.62 2.56 5.65
CA ARG A 102 2.65 3.62 5.72
C ARG A 102 3.58 3.58 4.51
N GLY A 103 3.84 2.38 4.01
CA GLY A 103 4.52 2.10 2.76
C GLY A 103 3.60 2.37 1.56
N ILE A 104 3.65 1.47 0.59
CA ILE A 104 3.15 1.73 -0.76
C ILE A 104 1.63 1.92 -0.86
N LEU A 105 0.86 1.38 0.09
CA LEU A 105 -0.59 1.41 0.04
C LEU A 105 -1.13 2.84 0.15
N LEU A 106 -0.52 3.69 1.01
CA LEU A 106 -0.96 5.07 1.19
C LEU A 106 0.20 6.07 1.35
N GLY A 107 1.06 5.87 2.37
CA GLY A 107 2.08 6.87 2.74
C GLY A 107 3.14 7.08 1.67
N ALA A 108 3.82 6.02 1.24
CA ALA A 108 4.88 6.12 0.25
C ALA A 108 4.38 6.62 -1.11
N VAL A 109 3.24 6.12 -1.61
CA VAL A 109 2.68 6.61 -2.88
C VAL A 109 2.30 8.09 -2.80
N HIS A 110 1.79 8.57 -1.65
CA HIS A 110 1.54 10.01 -1.44
C HIS A 110 2.85 10.82 -1.48
N GLY A 111 3.88 10.38 -0.77
CA GLY A 111 5.19 11.06 -0.80
C GLY A 111 5.83 11.07 -2.20
N VAL A 112 5.75 9.95 -2.93
CA VAL A 112 6.25 9.81 -4.30
C VAL A 112 5.58 10.80 -5.25
N VAL A 113 4.25 10.90 -5.23
CA VAL A 113 3.55 11.80 -6.17
C VAL A 113 3.78 13.27 -5.85
N GLU A 114 3.89 13.66 -4.58
CA GLU A 114 4.24 15.03 -4.17
C GLU A 114 5.66 15.41 -4.63
N CYS A 115 6.63 14.51 -4.41
CA CYS A 115 8.02 14.69 -4.83
C CYS A 115 8.14 14.83 -6.35
N LEU A 116 7.57 13.89 -7.10
CA LEU A 116 7.67 13.88 -8.56
C LEU A 116 6.89 15.03 -9.20
N PHE A 117 5.73 15.40 -8.67
CA PHE A 117 4.99 16.58 -9.15
C PHE A 117 5.86 17.83 -9.02
N ARG A 118 6.50 18.01 -7.86
CA ARG A 118 7.41 19.14 -7.62
C ARG A 118 8.57 19.14 -8.60
N LYS A 119 9.29 18.01 -8.71
CA LYS A 119 10.40 17.82 -9.68
C LYS A 119 9.99 18.22 -11.09
N TYR A 120 8.86 17.72 -11.57
CA TYR A 120 8.42 17.97 -12.94
C TYR A 120 8.08 19.43 -13.17
N THR A 121 7.39 20.07 -12.22
CA THR A 121 7.07 21.51 -12.35
C THR A 121 8.31 22.40 -12.24
N GLU A 122 9.29 22.05 -11.40
CA GLU A 122 10.56 22.77 -11.31
C GLU A 122 11.39 22.66 -12.59
N ASN A 123 11.27 21.53 -13.30
CA ASN A 123 11.88 21.31 -14.61
C ASN A 123 11.04 21.85 -15.79
N GLY A 124 10.07 22.74 -15.52
CA GLY A 124 9.31 23.46 -16.55
C GLY A 124 8.11 22.70 -17.12
N MET A 125 7.76 21.52 -16.60
CA MET A 125 6.53 20.82 -16.98
C MET A 125 5.31 21.60 -16.45
N SER A 126 4.25 21.71 -17.26
CA SER A 126 3.00 22.32 -16.79
C SER A 126 2.40 21.52 -15.64
N GLU A 127 1.71 22.18 -14.72
CA GLU A 127 1.12 21.53 -13.54
C GLU A 127 0.16 20.39 -13.94
N ASP A 128 -0.70 20.62 -14.92
CA ASP A 128 -1.66 19.63 -15.40
C ASP A 128 -0.96 18.39 -15.96
N LEU A 129 0.15 18.56 -16.69
CA LEU A 129 0.93 17.45 -17.23
C LEU A 129 1.75 16.76 -16.14
N ALA A 130 2.28 17.50 -15.17
CA ALA A 130 2.97 16.94 -14.01
C ALA A 130 2.01 16.07 -13.17
N TYR A 131 0.77 16.50 -12.96
CA TYR A 131 -0.26 15.70 -12.30
C TYR A 131 -0.59 14.42 -13.09
N LYS A 132 -0.76 14.54 -14.41
CA LYS A 132 -1.00 13.38 -15.29
C LYS A 132 0.16 12.38 -15.26
N ASN A 133 1.39 12.86 -15.37
CA ASN A 133 2.59 12.03 -15.37
C ASN A 133 2.93 11.45 -13.99
N THR A 134 2.21 11.83 -12.92
CA THR A 134 2.38 11.27 -11.56
C THR A 134 1.15 10.48 -11.15
N VAL A 135 0.10 11.16 -10.70
CA VAL A 135 -1.09 10.55 -10.11
C VAL A 135 -1.87 9.74 -11.15
N GLU A 136 -2.16 10.30 -12.32
CA GLU A 136 -2.94 9.58 -13.35
C GLU A 136 -2.14 8.40 -13.90
N CYS A 137 -0.84 8.58 -14.11
CA CYS A 137 0.10 7.52 -14.51
C CYS A 137 0.07 6.33 -13.54
N ILE A 138 0.30 6.59 -12.24
CA ILE A 138 0.36 5.55 -11.21
C ILE A 138 -1.00 4.87 -11.04
N THR A 139 -2.06 5.65 -10.87
CA THR A 139 -3.38 5.12 -10.49
C THR A 139 -4.20 4.59 -11.66
N GLY A 140 -3.83 4.93 -12.89
CA GLY A 140 -4.44 4.44 -14.13
C GLY A 140 -3.62 3.32 -14.76
N ILE A 141 -2.81 3.63 -15.77
CA ILE A 141 -2.15 2.65 -16.63
C ILE A 141 -1.16 1.76 -15.89
N VAL A 142 -0.40 2.31 -14.93
CA VAL A 142 0.55 1.50 -14.14
C VAL A 142 -0.21 0.52 -13.26
N SER A 143 -1.18 0.98 -12.48
CA SER A 143 -2.02 0.11 -11.64
C SER A 143 -2.74 -0.96 -12.46
N LYS A 144 -3.33 -0.58 -13.60
CA LYS A 144 -4.02 -1.53 -14.48
C LYS A 144 -3.07 -2.58 -15.07
N THR A 145 -1.86 -2.18 -15.45
CA THR A 145 -0.86 -3.11 -16.01
C THR A 145 -0.32 -4.04 -14.94
N ILE A 146 0.01 -3.53 -13.76
CA ILE A 146 0.45 -4.36 -12.62
C ILE A 146 -0.65 -5.31 -12.19
N SER A 147 -1.89 -4.82 -12.13
CA SER A 147 -3.05 -5.65 -11.89
C SER A 147 -3.09 -6.76 -12.94
N ALA A 148 -3.27 -6.47 -14.23
CA ALA A 148 -3.48 -7.53 -15.22
C ALA A 148 -2.28 -8.45 -15.49
N LYS A 149 -1.04 -7.95 -15.41
CA LYS A 149 0.16 -8.60 -15.96
C LYS A 149 1.43 -8.47 -15.12
N GLY A 150 1.35 -7.91 -13.91
CA GLY A 150 2.50 -7.76 -13.02
C GLY A 150 3.45 -6.60 -13.40
N MET A 151 4.52 -6.45 -12.60
CA MET A 151 5.44 -5.31 -12.69
C MET A 151 6.35 -5.35 -13.92
N LEU A 152 6.82 -6.53 -14.32
CA LEU A 152 7.64 -6.68 -15.53
C LEU A 152 6.92 -6.18 -16.78
N ALA A 153 5.61 -6.41 -16.89
CA ALA A 153 4.83 -5.94 -18.01
C ALA A 153 4.80 -4.40 -18.13
N VAL A 154 4.97 -3.66 -17.02
CA VAL A 154 5.13 -2.20 -17.07
C VAL A 154 6.44 -1.87 -17.77
N TYR A 155 7.55 -2.44 -17.31
CA TYR A 155 8.89 -2.21 -17.87
C TYR A 155 8.98 -2.65 -19.34
N ASP A 156 8.46 -3.83 -19.67
CA ASP A 156 8.48 -4.39 -21.03
C ASP A 156 7.63 -3.59 -22.02
N SER A 157 6.62 -2.85 -21.53
CA SER A 157 5.78 -1.99 -22.38
C SER A 157 6.42 -0.66 -22.75
N LEU A 158 7.55 -0.30 -22.13
CA LEU A 158 8.27 0.94 -22.41
C LEU A 158 9.07 0.84 -23.71
N SER A 159 9.29 2.00 -24.35
CA SER A 159 10.27 2.12 -25.43
C SER A 159 11.69 1.92 -24.88
N GLU A 160 12.66 1.68 -25.76
CA GLU A 160 14.07 1.50 -25.32
C GLU A 160 14.63 2.72 -24.59
N ASP A 161 14.24 3.94 -24.98
CA ASP A 161 14.61 5.14 -24.22
C ASP A 161 13.83 5.26 -22.91
N GLY A 162 12.56 4.85 -22.89
CA GLY A 162 11.76 4.77 -21.67
C GLY A 162 12.32 3.76 -20.66
N LYS A 163 12.85 2.63 -21.11
CA LYS A 163 13.52 1.64 -20.24
C LYS A 163 14.74 2.24 -19.55
N LYS A 164 15.55 3.03 -20.25
CA LYS A 164 16.69 3.75 -19.64
C LYS A 164 16.24 4.75 -18.57
N GLU A 165 15.15 5.48 -18.81
CA GLU A 165 14.57 6.39 -17.81
C GLU A 165 14.03 5.64 -16.59
N PHE A 166 13.34 4.51 -16.82
CA PHE A 166 12.88 3.63 -15.76
C PHE A 166 14.04 3.10 -14.93
N GLU A 167 15.10 2.60 -15.57
CA GLU A 167 16.29 2.05 -14.92
C GLU A 167 17.01 3.10 -14.06
N ALA A 168 17.18 4.32 -14.59
CA ALA A 168 17.76 5.43 -13.84
C ALA A 168 16.93 5.77 -12.60
N ALA A 169 15.61 5.87 -12.75
CA ALA A 169 14.69 6.14 -11.65
C ALA A 169 14.67 5.01 -10.62
N TYR A 170 14.52 3.76 -11.05
CA TYR A 170 14.47 2.57 -10.21
C TYR A 170 15.79 2.44 -9.43
N SER A 171 16.93 2.45 -10.12
CA SER A 171 18.25 2.32 -9.51
C SER A 171 18.53 3.39 -8.45
N ALA A 172 18.07 4.62 -8.67
CA ALA A 172 18.32 5.73 -7.75
C ALA A 172 17.32 5.78 -6.57
N SER A 173 16.08 5.32 -6.77
CA SER A 173 15.01 5.42 -5.77
C SER A 173 14.92 4.21 -4.85
N TYR A 174 15.35 3.04 -5.31
CA TYR A 174 15.22 1.77 -4.63
C TYR A 174 15.74 1.81 -3.17
N TYR A 175 17.02 2.16 -2.96
CA TYR A 175 17.61 2.15 -1.62
C TYR A 175 17.09 3.28 -0.71
N PRO A 176 16.91 4.53 -1.19
CA PRO A 176 16.25 5.58 -0.41
C PRO A 176 14.85 5.19 0.07
N CYS A 177 14.02 4.58 -0.79
CA CYS A 177 12.68 4.13 -0.38
C CYS A 177 12.75 3.02 0.67
N MET A 178 13.65 2.06 0.47
CA MET A 178 13.90 1.00 1.44
C MET A 178 14.30 1.53 2.81
N ASP A 179 15.15 2.56 2.89
CA ASP A 179 15.65 3.10 4.17
C ASP A 179 14.46 3.44 5.09
N ILE A 180 13.50 4.19 4.53
CA ILE A 180 12.28 4.58 5.22
C ILE A 180 11.35 3.40 5.48
N LEU A 181 11.23 2.46 4.55
CA LEU A 181 10.42 1.24 4.75
C LEU A 181 11.00 0.38 5.89
N TYR A 182 12.31 0.24 5.93
CA TYR A 182 12.98 -0.57 6.93
C TYR A 182 12.82 0.04 8.33
N GLU A 183 13.06 1.34 8.47
CA GLU A 183 12.77 2.11 9.69
C GLU A 183 11.31 1.90 10.13
N CYS A 184 10.37 2.08 9.20
CA CYS A 184 8.94 1.94 9.49
C CYS A 184 8.58 0.54 9.97
N TYR A 185 9.10 -0.52 9.35
CA TYR A 185 8.80 -1.88 9.76
C TYR A 185 9.30 -2.16 11.18
N GLU A 186 10.52 -1.72 11.52
CA GLU A 186 11.07 -1.92 12.86
C GLU A 186 10.32 -1.12 13.93
N ASP A 187 9.89 0.09 13.62
CA ASP A 187 9.01 0.88 14.48
C ASP A 187 7.67 0.18 14.76
N VAL A 188 7.10 -0.51 13.76
CA VAL A 188 5.88 -1.31 13.93
C VAL A 188 6.15 -2.55 14.77
N ALA A 189 7.17 -3.32 14.40
CA ALA A 189 7.50 -4.60 15.05
C ALA A 189 7.89 -4.44 16.53
N THR A 190 8.51 -3.31 16.89
CA THR A 190 8.88 -2.98 18.28
C THR A 190 7.72 -2.42 19.10
N GLY A 191 6.56 -2.15 18.49
CA GLY A 191 5.38 -1.57 19.14
C GLY A 191 5.44 -0.04 19.30
N SER A 192 6.52 0.61 18.86
CA SER A 192 6.69 2.07 18.88
C SER A 192 5.59 2.75 18.06
N GLU A 193 5.31 2.23 16.87
CA GLU A 193 4.30 2.79 15.98
C GLU A 193 2.88 2.62 16.55
N ILE A 194 2.57 1.43 17.09
CA ILE A 194 1.29 1.15 17.76
C ILE A 194 1.07 2.11 18.92
N ARG A 195 2.10 2.30 19.77
CA ARG A 195 2.04 3.26 20.88
C ARG A 195 1.80 4.67 20.38
N SER A 196 2.46 5.07 19.30
CA SER A 196 2.29 6.40 18.70
C SER A 196 0.85 6.63 18.24
N VAL A 197 0.21 5.63 17.63
CA VAL A 197 -1.21 5.68 17.19
C VAL A 197 -2.14 5.79 18.39
N VAL A 198 -1.94 5.00 19.45
CA VAL A 198 -2.74 5.10 20.69
C VAL A 198 -2.68 6.52 21.27
N LEU A 199 -1.48 7.09 21.34
CA LEU A 199 -1.30 8.45 21.88
C LEU A 199 -1.85 9.53 20.94
N ALA A 200 -1.77 9.34 19.61
CA ALA A 200 -2.38 10.22 18.63
C ALA A 200 -3.90 10.26 18.77
N GLY A 201 -4.56 9.11 18.92
CA GLY A 201 -6.00 9.03 19.16
C GLY A 201 -6.43 9.77 20.43
N ARG A 202 -5.60 9.76 21.48
CA ARG A 202 -5.85 10.55 22.70
C ARG A 202 -5.71 12.06 22.47
N ARG A 203 -4.85 12.50 21.53
CA ARG A 203 -4.67 13.92 21.18
C ARG A 203 -5.81 14.49 20.32
N PHE A 204 -6.77 13.67 19.89
CA PHE A 204 -7.99 14.17 19.25
C PHE A 204 -8.94 14.89 20.21
N TYR A 205 -8.68 14.82 21.51
CA TYR A 205 -9.45 15.47 22.55
C TYR A 205 -8.55 16.34 23.42
N GLU A 206 -9.13 17.39 24.01
CA GLU A 206 -8.42 18.23 24.97
C GLU A 206 -8.01 17.42 26.20
N LYS A 207 -6.76 17.58 26.63
CA LYS A 207 -6.22 16.95 27.85
C LYS A 207 -4.99 17.71 28.30
N GLU A 208 -4.65 17.63 29.59
CA GLU A 208 -3.42 18.23 30.14
C GLU A 208 -3.29 19.76 29.87
N GLY A 209 -4.41 20.47 29.70
CA GLY A 209 -4.43 21.90 29.37
C GLY A 209 -4.04 22.24 27.93
N LEU A 210 -3.94 21.25 27.04
CA LEU A 210 -3.64 21.42 25.63
C LEU A 210 -4.89 21.20 24.76
N PRO A 211 -4.99 21.89 23.60
CA PRO A 211 -6.15 21.79 22.72
C PRO A 211 -6.23 20.42 22.03
N ALA A 212 -7.39 20.14 21.45
CA ALA A 212 -7.63 18.97 20.60
C ALA A 212 -6.99 19.16 19.20
N PHE A 213 -6.42 18.08 18.66
CA PHE A 213 -5.79 18.06 17.34
C PHE A 213 -6.38 16.96 16.44
N PRO A 214 -7.64 17.10 15.96
CA PRO A 214 -8.18 16.19 14.95
C PRO A 214 -7.36 16.28 13.65
N MET A 215 -7.36 15.21 12.86
CA MET A 215 -6.61 15.17 11.60
C MET A 215 -7.10 16.23 10.60
N GLY A 216 -6.15 17.00 10.03
CA GLY A 216 -6.42 17.96 8.96
C GLY A 216 -6.59 17.32 7.58
N LYS A 217 -6.98 18.15 6.60
CA LYS A 217 -7.07 17.79 5.17
C LYS A 217 -5.68 17.74 4.54
N ILE A 218 -5.48 16.79 3.63
CA ILE A 218 -4.19 16.57 2.93
C ILE A 218 -4.26 16.90 1.42
N ASP A 219 -5.44 17.25 0.92
CA ASP A 219 -5.75 17.44 -0.51
C ASP A 219 -6.05 18.90 -0.88
N GLN A 220 -5.66 19.85 -0.03
CA GLN A 220 -5.90 21.28 -0.28
C GLN A 220 -4.67 22.02 -0.80
N THR A 221 -3.53 21.34 -0.96
CA THR A 221 -2.30 21.91 -1.48
C THR A 221 -2.31 21.98 -3.02
N ARG A 222 -1.29 22.64 -3.58
CA ARG A 222 -1.15 22.99 -5.00
C ARG A 222 -1.53 21.85 -5.96
N MET A 223 -0.87 20.69 -5.85
CA MET A 223 -1.07 19.60 -6.83
C MET A 223 -2.46 18.99 -6.77
N TRP A 224 -3.12 19.01 -5.61
CA TRP A 224 -4.45 18.42 -5.47
C TRP A 224 -5.54 19.32 -6.06
N LYS A 225 -5.36 20.65 -6.00
CA LYS A 225 -6.17 21.61 -6.74
C LYS A 225 -5.99 21.52 -8.24
N VAL A 226 -4.76 21.24 -8.70
CA VAL A 226 -4.50 20.90 -10.10
C VAL A 226 -5.25 19.62 -10.47
N GLY A 227 -5.21 18.59 -9.63
CA GLY A 227 -5.94 17.34 -9.83
C GLY A 227 -7.45 17.51 -9.98
N GLU A 228 -8.07 18.43 -9.22
CA GLU A 228 -9.49 18.79 -9.41
C GLU A 228 -9.75 19.30 -10.84
N ARG A 229 -8.91 20.20 -11.36
CA ARG A 229 -9.02 20.72 -12.74
C ARG A 229 -8.80 19.64 -13.80
N VAL A 230 -7.76 18.81 -13.61
CA VAL A 230 -7.43 17.71 -14.53
C VAL A 230 -8.61 16.74 -14.63
N ARG A 231 -9.19 16.33 -13.50
CA ARG A 231 -10.33 15.42 -13.47
C ARG A 231 -11.62 16.03 -14.03
N ALA A 232 -11.84 17.33 -13.87
CA ALA A 232 -13.03 18.02 -14.40
C ALA A 232 -13.14 17.94 -15.93
N THR A 233 -12.03 17.76 -16.64
CA THR A 233 -11.97 17.64 -18.11
C THR A 233 -11.54 16.27 -18.60
N ARG A 234 -11.31 15.31 -17.69
CA ARG A 234 -10.84 13.97 -18.00
C ARG A 234 -11.95 13.13 -18.65
N PRO A 235 -11.72 12.52 -19.83
CA PRO A 235 -12.66 11.59 -20.43
C PRO A 235 -12.95 10.39 -19.51
N LYS A 236 -14.16 9.83 -19.63
CA LYS A 236 -14.52 8.60 -18.91
C LYS A 236 -13.64 7.43 -19.40
N GLY A 237 -13.01 6.72 -18.48
CA GLY A 237 -12.16 5.57 -18.80
C GLY A 237 -10.72 5.93 -19.22
N ASP A 238 -10.32 7.19 -19.05
CA ASP A 238 -8.92 7.61 -19.22
C ASP A 238 -8.01 6.87 -18.23
N LEU A 239 -6.89 6.35 -18.70
CA LEU A 239 -5.89 5.62 -17.90
C LEU A 239 -4.65 6.47 -17.59
N GLY A 240 -4.61 7.72 -18.05
CA GLY A 240 -3.44 8.56 -17.95
C GLY A 240 -2.28 8.11 -18.86
N PRO A 241 -1.21 8.90 -18.91
CA PRO A 241 0.02 8.55 -19.63
C PRO A 241 0.83 7.52 -18.85
N LEU A 242 1.63 6.72 -19.57
CA LEU A 242 2.69 5.91 -18.95
C LEU A 242 4.00 6.72 -18.98
N TYR A 243 4.37 7.32 -17.86
CA TYR A 243 5.59 8.11 -17.74
C TYR A 243 6.74 7.25 -17.18
N PRO A 244 7.81 6.97 -17.96
CA PRO A 244 8.80 5.96 -17.59
C PRO A 244 9.52 6.22 -16.27
N PHE A 245 9.95 7.47 -16.03
CA PHE A 245 10.59 7.85 -14.78
C PHE A 245 9.68 7.64 -13.55
N THR A 246 8.40 8.01 -13.66
CA THR A 246 7.41 7.78 -12.59
C THR A 246 7.22 6.29 -12.33
N ALA A 247 7.10 5.49 -13.39
CA ALA A 247 6.99 4.05 -13.28
C ALA A 247 8.21 3.44 -12.58
N GLY A 248 9.43 3.91 -12.90
CA GLY A 248 10.67 3.47 -12.24
C GLY A 248 10.71 3.78 -10.75
N VAL A 249 10.33 4.99 -10.32
CA VAL A 249 10.27 5.35 -8.89
C VAL A 249 9.17 4.55 -8.16
N PHE A 250 7.99 4.43 -8.78
CA PHE A 250 6.89 3.69 -8.19
C PHE A 250 7.24 2.21 -8.02
N VAL A 251 7.72 1.54 -9.07
CA VAL A 251 8.14 0.13 -9.00
C VAL A 251 9.35 -0.06 -8.09
N GLY A 252 10.30 0.88 -8.04
CA GLY A 252 11.40 0.87 -7.08
C GLY A 252 10.96 0.93 -5.61
N THR A 253 9.72 1.38 -5.35
CA THR A 253 9.12 1.34 -4.00
C THR A 253 8.43 -0.01 -3.71
N TYR A 254 7.99 -0.76 -4.74
CA TYR A 254 7.38 -2.10 -4.62
C TYR A 254 8.43 -3.20 -4.50
N ASP A 255 9.31 -3.25 -5.49
CA ASP A 255 9.99 -4.46 -5.97
C ASP A 255 11.30 -4.69 -5.26
N GLY A 256 11.64 -5.93 -4.92
CA GLY A 256 12.85 -6.30 -4.18
C GLY A 256 13.69 -7.35 -4.90
N PRO A 257 14.98 -7.54 -4.56
CA PRO A 257 15.87 -8.47 -5.25
C PRO A 257 15.69 -9.89 -4.75
N GLY A 258 15.64 -10.82 -5.69
CA GLY A 258 15.48 -12.24 -5.43
C GLY A 258 16.66 -12.85 -4.68
N ILE A 259 16.38 -13.76 -3.75
CA ILE A 259 17.40 -14.65 -3.18
C ILE A 259 17.88 -15.62 -4.28
N LYS A 260 19.18 -15.57 -4.59
CA LYS A 260 19.90 -16.74 -5.11
C LYS A 260 19.98 -17.78 -4.01
N VAL A 261 19.38 -18.95 -4.21
CA VAL A 261 19.59 -20.12 -3.36
C VAL A 261 21.02 -20.62 -3.58
N VAL A 262 22.01 -20.01 -2.92
CA VAL A 262 23.36 -20.55 -2.82
C VAL A 262 23.92 -20.26 -1.43
N SER A 263 24.10 -21.35 -0.69
CA SER A 263 25.03 -21.57 0.41
C SER A 263 24.98 -20.63 1.64
N LEU A 264 24.64 -21.26 2.76
CA LEU A 264 25.17 -20.93 4.08
C LEU A 264 26.70 -20.70 4.00
N PHE A 265 27.18 -19.72 4.76
CA PHE A 265 28.57 -19.32 5.03
C PHE A 265 29.20 -18.25 4.11
N LEU A 266 29.47 -17.10 4.74
CA LEU A 266 30.48 -16.06 4.41
C LEU A 266 30.16 -15.14 3.22
N ASP A 267 29.56 -13.97 3.49
CA ASP A 267 30.19 -12.66 3.21
C ASP A 267 29.35 -11.51 3.83
N GLN A 268 30.00 -10.64 4.62
CA GLN A 268 29.41 -9.42 5.17
C GLN A 268 29.68 -8.25 4.22
N SER A 269 29.02 -8.25 3.07
CA SER A 269 29.02 -7.11 2.17
C SER A 269 27.60 -6.84 1.66
N SER A 270 26.97 -5.84 2.27
CA SER A 270 25.90 -4.97 1.75
C SER A 270 24.76 -5.62 0.94
N HIS A 271 23.79 -6.22 1.63
CA HIS A 271 22.52 -6.59 1.01
C HIS A 271 21.38 -5.82 1.68
N PHE A 272 20.75 -4.92 0.93
CA PHE A 272 19.60 -4.15 1.43
C PHE A 272 18.47 -4.08 0.37
N TYR A 273 17.22 -3.99 0.82
CA TYR A 273 15.98 -4.56 0.27
C TYR A 273 14.70 -3.64 0.28
N SER A 274 13.81 -3.61 -0.74
CA SER A 274 12.55 -2.81 -0.82
C SER A 274 11.35 -3.39 -0.05
N MET A 275 10.10 -2.87 -0.21
CA MET A 275 8.92 -3.32 0.56
C MET A 275 8.68 -4.84 0.50
N ILE A 276 8.65 -5.44 -0.70
CA ILE A 276 8.49 -6.89 -0.88
C ILE A 276 9.61 -7.65 -0.17
N GLU A 277 10.84 -7.17 -0.27
CA GLU A 277 12.00 -7.87 0.29
C GLU A 277 12.18 -7.61 1.80
N VAL A 278 11.78 -6.44 2.33
CA VAL A 278 11.67 -6.18 3.78
C VAL A 278 10.73 -7.21 4.39
N LEU A 279 9.53 -7.38 3.83
CA LEU A 279 8.59 -8.38 4.32
C LEU A 279 9.12 -9.82 4.13
N ARG A 280 9.76 -10.13 3.00
CA ARG A 280 10.40 -11.45 2.76
C ARG A 280 11.46 -11.75 3.82
N LYS A 281 12.36 -10.82 4.11
CA LYS A 281 13.42 -10.96 5.13
C LYS A 281 12.88 -11.01 6.55
N LYS A 282 11.74 -10.35 6.81
CA LYS A 282 11.07 -10.39 8.11
C LYS A 282 10.14 -11.60 8.28
N GLY A 283 10.10 -12.51 7.29
CA GLY A 283 9.50 -13.84 7.40
C GLY A 283 8.02 -13.91 7.06
N HIS A 284 7.50 -12.97 6.28
CA HIS A 284 6.11 -12.99 5.81
C HIS A 284 5.92 -13.98 4.65
N SER A 285 4.69 -14.52 4.54
CA SER A 285 4.31 -15.40 3.43
C SER A 285 4.15 -14.63 2.12
N TYR A 286 4.34 -15.27 0.97
CA TYR A 286 4.14 -14.62 -0.33
C TYR A 286 2.72 -14.09 -0.52
N SER A 287 1.70 -14.82 -0.04
CA SER A 287 0.31 -14.34 -0.12
C SER A 287 0.13 -13.04 0.66
N GLU A 288 0.71 -12.91 1.84
CA GLU A 288 0.66 -11.67 2.61
C GLU A 288 1.43 -10.55 1.93
N ILE A 289 2.67 -10.81 1.51
CA ILE A 289 3.53 -9.85 0.80
C ILE A 289 2.83 -9.28 -0.44
N ILE A 290 2.28 -10.14 -1.30
CA ILE A 290 1.67 -9.74 -2.56
C ILE A 290 0.36 -8.96 -2.34
N ASN A 291 -0.44 -9.31 -1.32
CA ASN A 291 -1.65 -8.53 -1.04
C ASN A 291 -1.31 -7.17 -0.44
N GLU A 292 -0.42 -7.13 0.56
CA GLU A 292 -0.06 -5.92 1.33
C GLU A 292 0.83 -4.95 0.55
N SER A 293 1.52 -5.42 -0.49
CA SER A 293 2.43 -4.59 -1.28
C SER A 293 1.96 -4.34 -2.70
N LEU A 294 0.96 -5.09 -3.19
CA LEU A 294 0.59 -5.02 -4.61
C LEU A 294 -0.90 -5.08 -4.89
N ILE A 295 -1.57 -6.21 -4.61
CA ILE A 295 -2.98 -6.39 -4.99
C ILE A 295 -3.86 -5.33 -4.33
N GLU A 296 -3.67 -5.06 -3.03
CA GLU A 296 -4.46 -4.05 -2.34
C GLU A 296 -4.26 -2.65 -2.95
N ALA A 297 -3.02 -2.28 -3.28
CA ALA A 297 -2.74 -0.99 -3.90
C ALA A 297 -3.47 -0.84 -5.23
N VAL A 298 -3.32 -1.81 -6.15
CA VAL A 298 -3.80 -1.65 -7.54
C VAL A 298 -5.28 -1.99 -7.73
N ASP A 299 -5.83 -2.92 -6.93
CA ASP A 299 -7.21 -3.42 -7.10
C ASP A 299 -8.20 -2.82 -6.09
N SER A 300 -7.72 -2.15 -5.03
CA SER A 300 -8.58 -1.55 -3.99
C SER A 300 -8.31 -0.06 -3.77
N LEU A 301 -7.07 0.37 -3.56
CA LEU A 301 -6.77 1.72 -3.07
C LEU A 301 -6.60 2.76 -4.19
N ASN A 302 -5.71 2.51 -5.14
CA ASN A 302 -5.40 3.42 -6.25
C ASN A 302 -6.63 3.85 -7.07
N PRO A 303 -7.66 3.00 -7.31
CA PRO A 303 -8.90 3.43 -7.95
C PRO A 303 -9.59 4.61 -7.24
N PHE A 304 -9.48 4.74 -5.91
CA PHE A 304 -10.03 5.88 -5.18
C PHE A 304 -9.19 7.14 -5.37
N MET A 305 -7.85 7.02 -5.39
CA MET A 305 -6.99 8.16 -5.72
C MET A 305 -7.23 8.62 -7.16
N HIS A 306 -7.41 7.69 -8.10
CA HIS A 306 -7.77 7.99 -9.48
C HIS A 306 -9.11 8.72 -9.59
N ALA A 307 -10.10 8.30 -8.79
CA ALA A 307 -11.43 8.90 -8.80
C ALA A 307 -11.42 10.34 -8.29
N ARG A 308 -10.78 10.62 -7.14
CA ARG A 308 -10.92 11.91 -6.44
C ARG A 308 -9.68 12.42 -5.68
N GLY A 309 -8.50 11.90 -5.99
CA GLY A 309 -7.24 12.33 -5.39
C GLY A 309 -6.96 11.69 -4.03
N VAL A 310 -5.83 12.06 -3.41
CA VAL A 310 -5.26 11.31 -2.27
C VAL A 310 -6.17 11.22 -1.06
N SER A 311 -6.89 12.28 -0.69
CA SER A 311 -7.80 12.22 0.47
C SER A 311 -8.91 11.19 0.28
N PHE A 312 -9.40 11.02 -0.96
CA PHE A 312 -10.44 10.02 -1.23
C PHE A 312 -9.94 8.58 -1.07
N MET A 313 -8.63 8.34 -1.24
CA MET A 313 -8.01 7.07 -0.92
C MET A 313 -7.70 6.96 0.57
N VAL A 314 -6.89 7.88 1.10
CA VAL A 314 -6.35 7.83 2.48
C VAL A 314 -7.45 7.95 3.52
N ASP A 315 -8.36 8.92 3.37
CA ASP A 315 -9.34 9.21 4.42
C ASP A 315 -10.51 8.22 4.43
N ASN A 316 -10.66 7.38 3.40
CA ASN A 316 -11.58 6.24 3.43
C ASN A 316 -11.04 5.04 4.22
N CYS A 317 -9.72 4.98 4.49
CA CYS A 317 -9.10 3.92 5.29
C CYS A 317 -9.29 4.14 6.81
N SER A 318 -8.69 3.26 7.62
CA SER A 318 -8.78 3.28 9.09
C SER A 318 -8.13 4.54 9.69
N THR A 319 -8.41 4.84 10.96
CA THR A 319 -7.70 5.93 11.67
C THR A 319 -6.20 5.66 11.77
N THR A 320 -5.79 4.40 11.98
CA THR A 320 -4.38 3.98 12.00
C THR A 320 -3.71 4.28 10.66
N ALA A 321 -4.37 3.93 9.55
CA ALA A 321 -3.92 4.19 8.19
C ALA A 321 -3.77 5.67 7.89
N ARG A 322 -4.78 6.46 8.27
CA ARG A 322 -4.81 7.92 8.05
C ARG A 322 -3.70 8.63 8.82
N LEU A 323 -3.43 8.20 10.05
CA LEU A 323 -2.31 8.70 10.85
C LEU A 323 -0.96 8.25 10.27
N GLY A 324 -0.85 6.98 9.87
CA GLY A 324 0.34 6.40 9.25
C GLY A 324 0.74 7.13 7.98
N SER A 325 -0.17 7.27 7.03
CA SER A 325 0.06 8.01 5.78
C SER A 325 0.54 9.45 6.05
N ARG A 326 -0.09 10.17 6.99
CA ARG A 326 0.30 11.54 7.37
C ARG A 326 1.67 11.63 8.05
N LYS A 327 2.07 10.61 8.82
CA LYS A 327 3.38 10.55 9.48
C LYS A 327 4.49 10.22 8.48
N TRP A 328 4.24 9.29 7.56
CA TRP A 328 5.29 8.66 6.75
C TRP A 328 5.38 9.18 5.31
N ALA A 329 4.31 9.70 4.70
CA ALA A 329 4.38 10.30 3.36
C ALA A 329 5.45 11.39 3.22
N PRO A 330 5.61 12.33 4.19
CA PRO A 330 6.69 13.32 4.12
C PRO A 330 8.09 12.69 4.13
N ARG A 331 8.29 11.53 4.78
CA ARG A 331 9.59 10.85 4.84
C ARG A 331 10.01 10.35 3.47
N PHE A 332 9.07 9.78 2.70
CA PHE A 332 9.32 9.33 1.33
C PHE A 332 9.56 10.51 0.37
N ASP A 333 8.78 11.58 0.48
CA ASP A 333 9.02 12.79 -0.32
C ASP A 333 10.45 13.32 -0.10
N TYR A 334 10.85 13.47 1.17
CA TYR A 334 12.15 14.01 1.54
C TYR A 334 13.30 13.08 1.12
N VAL A 335 13.22 11.77 1.39
CA VAL A 335 14.32 10.85 1.06
C VAL A 335 14.53 10.77 -0.46
N LEU A 336 13.45 10.79 -1.25
CA LEU A 336 13.52 10.81 -2.70
C LEU A 336 14.15 12.12 -3.18
N THR A 337 13.69 13.25 -2.66
CA THR A 337 14.22 14.58 -3.04
C THR A 337 15.70 14.72 -2.70
N GLN A 338 16.10 14.27 -1.50
CA GLN A 338 17.44 14.47 -0.97
C GLN A 338 18.48 13.48 -1.53
N GLN A 339 18.07 12.27 -1.89
CA GLN A 339 18.98 11.20 -2.28
C GLN A 339 18.73 10.74 -3.72
N ALA A 340 17.52 10.25 -4.01
CA ALA A 340 17.22 9.64 -5.30
C ALA A 340 17.31 10.64 -6.46
N LEU A 341 16.66 11.80 -6.32
CA LEU A 341 16.67 12.83 -7.36
C LEU A 341 18.06 13.43 -7.52
N VAL A 342 18.78 13.66 -6.43
CA VAL A 342 20.18 14.13 -6.45
C VAL A 342 21.09 13.15 -7.20
N ALA A 343 20.93 11.83 -6.97
CA ALA A 343 21.71 10.82 -7.69
C ALA A 343 21.41 10.81 -9.20
N VAL A 344 20.14 10.94 -9.57
CA VAL A 344 19.73 11.06 -10.98
C VAL A 344 20.33 12.31 -11.63
N ASP A 345 20.21 13.46 -10.97
CA ASP A 345 20.68 14.74 -11.52
C ASP A 345 22.22 14.80 -11.59
N ALA A 346 22.92 14.06 -10.71
CA ALA A 346 24.36 13.85 -10.78
C ALA A 346 24.81 12.84 -11.85
N GLY A 347 23.87 12.21 -12.57
CA GLY A 347 24.17 11.20 -13.58
C GLY A 347 24.79 9.92 -12.98
N ALA A 348 24.34 9.51 -11.79
CA ALA A 348 24.84 8.30 -11.13
C ALA A 348 24.69 7.07 -12.05
N PRO A 349 25.68 6.15 -12.06
CA PRO A 349 25.61 4.96 -12.89
C PRO A 349 24.45 4.06 -12.46
N ILE A 350 23.80 3.43 -13.44
CA ILE A 350 22.73 2.45 -13.20
C ILE A 350 23.32 1.22 -12.52
N ASN A 351 22.73 0.83 -11.39
CA ASN A 351 23.08 -0.39 -10.68
C ASN A 351 22.53 -1.61 -11.45
N GLN A 352 23.42 -2.27 -12.21
CA GLN A 352 23.07 -3.42 -13.05
C GLN A 352 22.62 -4.63 -12.23
N ASP A 353 23.13 -4.79 -11.00
CA ASP A 353 22.70 -5.88 -10.12
C ASP A 353 21.26 -5.67 -9.66
N LEU A 354 20.88 -4.43 -9.31
CA LEU A 354 19.48 -4.11 -8.99
C LEU A 354 18.55 -4.42 -10.16
N MET A 355 18.92 -4.02 -11.38
CA MET A 355 18.09 -4.28 -12.56
C MET A 355 18.00 -5.77 -12.90
N SER A 356 19.11 -6.49 -12.82
CA SER A 356 19.15 -7.95 -13.03
C SER A 356 18.29 -8.68 -12.00
N ASN A 357 18.35 -8.24 -10.74
CA ASN A 357 17.56 -8.80 -9.66
C ASN A 357 16.07 -8.48 -9.82
N PHE A 358 15.70 -7.26 -10.23
CA PHE A 358 14.31 -6.92 -10.57
C PHE A 358 13.77 -7.87 -11.63
N VAL A 359 14.46 -7.99 -12.77
CA VAL A 359 13.97 -8.81 -13.91
C VAL A 359 13.85 -10.28 -13.55
N SER A 360 14.73 -10.78 -12.67
CA SER A 360 14.78 -12.19 -12.27
C SER A 360 14.07 -12.52 -10.96
N ASP A 361 13.43 -11.55 -10.28
CA ASP A 361 12.85 -11.81 -8.96
C ASP A 361 11.72 -12.87 -9.05
N PRO A 362 11.73 -13.91 -8.20
CA PRO A 362 10.71 -14.95 -8.21
C PRO A 362 9.29 -14.45 -7.88
N VAL A 363 9.15 -13.25 -7.32
CA VAL A 363 7.86 -12.62 -7.00
C VAL A 363 7.00 -12.41 -8.23
N HIS A 364 7.58 -12.17 -9.41
CA HIS A 364 6.79 -12.00 -10.64
C HIS A 364 5.97 -13.25 -10.94
N LYS A 365 6.56 -14.43 -10.78
CA LYS A 365 5.84 -15.71 -10.94
C LYS A 365 4.81 -15.92 -9.82
N ALA A 366 5.12 -15.50 -8.59
CA ALA A 366 4.18 -15.60 -7.48
C ALA A 366 2.98 -14.66 -7.65
N ILE A 367 3.21 -13.46 -8.23
CA ILE A 367 2.17 -12.52 -8.63
C ILE A 367 1.29 -13.14 -9.71
N ASP A 368 1.86 -13.80 -10.73
CA ASP A 368 1.08 -14.49 -11.77
C ASP A 368 0.19 -15.60 -11.22
N VAL A 369 0.63 -16.29 -10.15
CA VAL A 369 -0.19 -17.30 -9.46
C VAL A 369 -1.30 -16.63 -8.65
N CYS A 370 -1.00 -15.58 -7.87
CA CYS A 370 -2.01 -14.86 -7.09
C CYS A 370 -3.03 -14.15 -8.01
N ALA A 371 -2.58 -13.70 -9.18
CA ALA A 371 -3.39 -13.06 -10.21
C ALA A 371 -4.55 -13.92 -10.70
N GLN A 372 -4.36 -15.24 -10.74
CA GLN A 372 -5.37 -16.22 -11.15
C GLN A 372 -6.50 -16.39 -10.11
N LEU A 373 -6.26 -15.95 -8.86
CA LEU A 373 -7.21 -16.06 -7.75
C LEU A 373 -8.03 -14.78 -7.54
N ARG A 374 -7.80 -13.75 -8.34
CA ARG A 374 -8.53 -12.48 -8.22
C ARG A 374 -9.94 -12.57 -8.76
N PRO A 375 -10.84 -11.67 -8.30
CA PRO A 375 -12.10 -11.44 -8.98
C PRO A 375 -11.88 -11.15 -10.46
N THR A 376 -12.80 -11.60 -11.30
CA THR A 376 -12.82 -11.23 -12.73
C THR A 376 -13.43 -9.85 -12.98
N VAL A 377 -13.74 -9.11 -11.92
CA VAL A 377 -14.41 -7.81 -11.96
C VAL A 377 -13.53 -6.76 -11.31
N ASP A 378 -13.15 -5.75 -12.08
CA ASP A 378 -12.47 -4.56 -11.56
C ASP A 378 -13.44 -3.70 -10.73
N ILE A 379 -12.92 -3.09 -9.66
CA ILE A 379 -13.71 -2.19 -8.85
C ILE A 379 -14.12 -0.95 -9.66
N SER A 380 -15.40 -0.60 -9.60
CA SER A 380 -15.92 0.63 -10.18
C SER A 380 -16.09 1.68 -9.08
N VAL A 381 -15.26 2.72 -9.09
CA VAL A 381 -15.30 3.82 -8.10
C VAL A 381 -15.68 5.13 -8.80
N PRO A 382 -16.98 5.52 -8.79
CA PRO A 382 -17.39 6.81 -9.32
C PRO A 382 -17.05 7.95 -8.35
N ALA A 383 -16.96 9.18 -8.85
CA ALA A 383 -16.66 10.34 -8.00
C ALA A 383 -17.77 10.62 -6.97
N ASP A 384 -19.03 10.37 -7.33
CA ASP A 384 -20.22 10.51 -6.49
C ASP A 384 -20.54 9.22 -5.70
N ALA A 385 -19.53 8.36 -5.45
CA ALA A 385 -19.72 7.11 -4.71
C ALA A 385 -20.44 7.32 -3.37
N ASP A 386 -21.55 6.60 -3.18
CA ASP A 386 -22.41 6.61 -1.99
C ASP A 386 -21.98 5.60 -0.92
N PHE A 387 -21.12 4.65 -1.29
CA PHE A 387 -20.61 3.58 -0.44
C PHE A 387 -19.35 3.96 0.35
N VAL A 388 -18.86 5.19 0.21
CA VAL A 388 -17.73 5.73 0.98
C VAL A 388 -18.15 6.24 2.36
N ARG A 389 -17.17 6.62 3.18
CA ARG A 389 -17.43 7.26 4.49
C ARG A 389 -18.39 8.45 4.33
N PRO A 390 -19.41 8.59 5.20
CA PRO A 390 -20.44 9.64 5.07
C PRO A 390 -19.86 11.05 4.86
N GLU A 391 -18.80 11.39 5.59
CA GLU A 391 -18.12 12.68 5.53
C GLU A 391 -17.34 12.94 4.22
N LEU A 392 -17.11 11.91 3.40
CA LEU A 392 -16.41 12.00 2.11
C LEU A 392 -17.36 11.92 0.90
N ARG A 393 -18.65 11.64 1.13
CA ARG A 393 -19.67 11.69 0.08
C ARG A 393 -19.85 13.13 -0.39
N GLN A 394 -19.84 13.34 -1.70
CA GLN A 394 -20.27 14.62 -2.26
C GLN A 394 -21.77 14.52 -2.49
N SER A 395 -22.54 15.48 -1.96
CA SER A 395 -23.93 15.66 -2.35
C SER A 395 -24.00 16.01 -3.83
N GLN A 396 -24.91 15.35 -4.56
CA GLN A 396 -25.26 15.74 -5.93
C GLN A 396 -25.80 17.17 -5.98
#